data_AF-K1RJ14-F1
#
_entry.id   AF-K1RJ14-F1
#
_cell.length_a   1.000
_cell.length_b   1.000
_cell.length_c   1.000
_cell.angle_alpha   90.00
_cell.angle_beta   90.00
_cell.angle_gamma   90.00
#
_symmetry.space_group_name_H-M   'P 1'
#
loop_
_entity.id
_entity.type
_entity.pdbx_description
1 polymer ?
#
loop_
_entity_poly.entity_id
_entity_poly.type
_entity_poly.pdbx_seq_one_letter_code
_entity_poly.pdbx_strand_id
1 'polypeptide(L)' 'MFSPKKQHEGYKENLTFFKMYGNANKRDYLGLIRFADMIPVPEKAIKQLDFRDYRNLYSMLLVKQYNYINIPENKKE' A
#
# COMPACT_ATOMS: atom_id res chain seq x y z
N MET A 1 -5.02 -3.09 4.60
CA MET A 1 -4.64 -2.00 3.67
C MET A 1 -5.81 -1.03 3.56
N PHE A 2 -5.56 0.28 3.49
CA PHE A 2 -6.61 1.29 3.47
C PHE A 2 -6.49 2.15 2.21
N SER A 3 -7.62 2.41 1.56
CA SER A 3 -7.70 3.33 0.43
C SER A 3 -7.36 4.77 0.84
N PRO A 4 -7.01 5.63 -0.13
CA PRO A 4 -6.88 7.06 0.10
C PRO A 4 -8.14 7.65 0.76
N LYS A 5 -7.97 8.37 1.87
CA LYS A 5 -9.03 9.13 2.54
C LYS A 5 -8.46 10.47 2.95
N LYS A 6 -9.27 11.54 2.87
CA LYS A 6 -8.86 12.91 3.26
C LYS A 6 -8.24 12.97 4.67
N GLN A 7 -8.82 12.22 5.61
CA GLN A 7 -8.31 12.15 6.98
C GLN A 7 -6.87 11.63 7.11
N HIS A 8 -6.38 10.83 6.15
CA HIS A 8 -5.02 10.28 6.19
C HIS A 8 -3.96 11.31 5.80
N GLU A 9 -4.34 12.40 5.10
CA GLU A 9 -3.41 13.46 4.69
C GLU A 9 -2.79 14.16 5.91
N GLY A 10 -3.57 14.32 6.98
CA GLY A 10 -3.12 14.95 8.23
C GLY A 10 -2.30 14.04 9.14
N TYR A 11 -2.13 12.75 8.82
CA TYR A 11 -1.38 11.84 9.68
C TYR A 11 0.12 12.17 9.60
N LYS A 12 0.78 12.38 10.74
CA LYS A 12 2.24 12.56 10.79
C LYS A 12 2.94 11.21 10.67
N GLU A 13 3.99 11.12 9.85
CA GLU A 13 4.79 9.90 9.68
C GLU A 13 5.23 9.33 11.03
N ASN A 14 5.07 8.02 11.20
CA ASN A 14 5.48 7.27 12.38
C ASN A 14 5.51 5.76 12.06
N LEU A 15 5.89 4.93 13.04
CA LEU A 15 6.09 3.49 12.87
C LEU A 15 4.80 2.64 12.87
N THR A 16 3.63 3.24 13.04
CA THR A 16 2.34 2.50 13.11
C THR A 16 1.67 2.33 11.76
N PHE A 17 2.14 3.05 10.74
CA PHE A 17 1.64 2.93 9.37
C PHE A 17 2.69 3.32 8.34
N PHE A 18 2.45 2.90 7.11
CA PHE A 18 3.27 3.19 5.95
C PHE A 18 2.40 3.77 4.84
N LYS A 19 2.70 4.99 4.40
CA LYS A 19 1.96 5.66 3.32
C LYS A 19 2.56 5.37 1.95
N MET A 20 1.70 5.25 0.95
CA MET A 20 2.09 4.95 -0.43
C MET A 20 1.75 6.10 -1.36
N TYR A 21 2.64 6.36 -2.33
CA TYR A 21 2.49 7.45 -3.29
C TYR A 21 2.82 7.01 -4.71
N GLY A 22 2.10 7.49 -5.71
CA GLY A 22 2.32 7.15 -7.11
C GLY A 22 3.36 8.02 -7.83
N ASN A 23 3.92 9.03 -7.14
CA ASN A 23 4.93 9.93 -7.70
C ASN A 23 5.91 10.41 -6.63
N ALA A 24 7.09 10.86 -7.08
CA ALA A 24 8.16 11.37 -6.20
C ALA A 24 7.72 12.58 -5.36
N ASN A 25 6.83 13.42 -5.91
CA ASN A 25 6.34 14.63 -5.24
C ASN A 25 5.24 14.37 -4.20
N LYS A 26 4.91 13.09 -3.90
CA LYS A 26 3.90 12.66 -2.92
C LYS A 26 2.50 13.28 -3.14
N ARG A 27 2.18 13.68 -4.37
CA ARG A 27 0.87 14.25 -4.74
C ARG A 27 -0.16 13.19 -5.12
N ASP A 28 0.29 12.06 -5.66
CA ASP A 28 -0.59 10.93 -6.01
C ASP A 28 -0.68 10.00 -4.80
N TYR A 29 -1.60 10.25 -3.86
CA TYR A 29 -1.74 9.44 -2.66
C TYR A 29 -2.46 8.13 -2.96
N LEU A 30 -1.80 7.00 -2.68
CA LEU A 30 -2.31 5.65 -3.00
C LEU A 30 -2.88 4.91 -1.79
N GLY A 31 -2.91 5.54 -0.62
CA GLY A 31 -3.40 4.94 0.61
C GLY A 31 -2.27 4.53 1.55
N LEU A 32 -2.60 3.69 2.53
CA LEU A 32 -1.64 3.30 3.57
C LEU A 32 -1.82 1.84 4.03
N ILE A 33 -0.76 1.31 4.63
CA ILE A 33 -0.75 0.05 5.37
C ILE A 33 -0.62 0.41 6.84
N ARG A 34 -1.49 -0.09 7.72
CA ARG A 34 -1.34 0.10 9.17
C ARG A 34 -0.63 -1.12 9.76
N PHE A 35 0.55 -0.92 10.31
CA PHE A 35 1.32 -1.95 10.99
C PHE A 35 0.71 -2.30 12.35
N ALA A 36 0.04 -1.32 12.99
CA ALA A 36 -0.69 -1.54 14.24
C ALA A 36 -1.83 -2.58 14.14
N ASP A 37 -2.34 -2.88 12.93
CA ASP A 37 -3.35 -3.92 12.73
C ASP A 37 -2.81 -5.17 12.02
N MET A 38 -1.49 -5.37 12.00
CA MET A 38 -0.92 -6.61 11.47
C MET A 38 -1.36 -7.79 12.33
N ILE A 39 -1.72 -8.89 11.68
CA ILE A 39 -2.13 -10.13 12.33
C ILE A 39 -1.23 -11.28 11.88
N PRO A 40 -0.95 -12.26 12.75
CA PRO A 40 -0.38 -13.52 12.30
C PRO A 40 -1.42 -14.30 11.48
N VAL A 41 -1.01 -14.85 10.35
CA VAL A 41 -1.90 -15.62 9.46
C VAL A 41 -1.26 -16.97 9.16
N PRO A 42 -1.95 -18.10 9.37
CA PRO A 42 -1.43 -19.41 8.96
C PRO A 42 -1.39 -19.51 7.43
N GLU A 43 -0.34 -20.11 6.87
CA GLU A 43 -0.12 -20.17 5.41
C GLU A 43 -1.32 -20.75 4.64
N LYS A 44 -1.97 -21.77 5.21
CA LYS A 44 -3.17 -22.40 4.62
C LYS A 44 -4.37 -21.46 4.45
N ALA A 45 -4.38 -20.32 5.14
CA ALA A 45 -5.43 -19.31 5.05
C ALA A 45 -5.06 -18.14 4.12
N ILE A 46 -3.88 -18.18 3.48
CA ILE A 46 -3.42 -17.15 2.56
C ILE A 46 -3.81 -17.51 1.13
N LYS A 47 -4.40 -16.56 0.41
CA LYS A 47 -4.61 -16.66 -1.04
C LYS A 47 -3.93 -15.48 -1.72
N GLN A 48 -3.04 -15.77 -2.65
CA GLN A 48 -2.41 -14.73 -3.46
C GLN A 48 -3.44 -14.07 -4.39
N LEU A 49 -3.41 -12.74 -4.44
CA LEU A 49 -4.23 -11.96 -5.34
C LEU A 49 -3.51 -11.81 -6.68
N ASP A 50 -4.16 -12.25 -7.77
CA ASP A 50 -3.70 -11.95 -9.12
C ASP A 50 -4.37 -10.65 -9.62
N PHE A 51 -3.55 -9.63 -9.83
CA PHE A 51 -3.99 -8.30 -10.27
C PHE A 51 -3.32 -7.88 -11.59
N ARG A 52 -2.84 -8.85 -12.39
CA ARG A 52 -2.19 -8.61 -13.70
C ARG A 52 -3.17 -8.18 -14.80
N ASP A 53 -4.46 -8.02 -14.49
CA ASP A 53 -5.46 -7.52 -15.43
C ASP A 53 -5.55 -5.99 -15.39
N TYR A 54 -4.87 -5.32 -16.31
CA TYR A 54 -4.79 -3.87 -16.41
C TYR A 54 -6.08 -3.19 -16.93
N ARG A 55 -7.15 -3.94 -17.21
CA ARG A 55 -8.40 -3.38 -17.77
C ARG A 55 -9.27 -2.68 -16.72
N ASN A 56 -9.07 -2.95 -15.44
CA ASN A 56 -9.80 -2.32 -14.34
C ASN A 56 -8.94 -1.27 -13.61
N LEU A 57 -9.52 -0.11 -13.35
CA LEU A 57 -8.93 0.98 -12.55
C LEU A 57 -8.43 0.50 -11.18
N TYR A 58 -9.15 -0.44 -10.54
CA TYR A 58 -8.71 -0.99 -9.26
C TYR A 58 -7.44 -1.83 -9.39
N SER A 59 -7.31 -2.65 -10.43
CA SER A 59 -6.09 -3.40 -10.69
C SER A 59 -4.90 -2.47 -10.96
N MET A 60 -5.12 -1.36 -11.69
CA MET A 60 -4.09 -0.35 -11.88
C MET A 60 -3.62 0.28 -10.57
N LEU A 61 -4.55 0.55 -9.63
CA LEU A 61 -4.20 1.02 -8.29
C LEU A 61 -3.34 0.00 -7.55
N LEU A 62 -3.71 -1.29 -7.57
CA LEU A 62 -2.94 -2.36 -6.94
C LEU A 62 -1.52 -2.47 -7.52
N VAL A 63 -1.37 -2.33 -8.84
CA VAL A 63 -0.05 -2.32 -9.49
C VAL A 63 0.80 -1.13 -8.99
N LYS A 64 0.22 0.08 -8.94
CA LYS A 64 0.94 1.26 -8.42
C LYS A 64 1.38 1.06 -6.97
N GLN A 65 0.49 0.55 -6.11
CA GLN A 65 0.80 0.25 -4.71
C GLN A 65 1.89 -0.81 -4.60
N TYR A 66 1.78 -1.91 -5.35
CA TYR A 66 2.77 -2.98 -5.40
C TYR A 66 4.15 -2.45 -5.80
N ASN A 67 4.22 -1.63 -6.85
CA ASN A 67 5.48 -1.05 -7.31
C ASN A 67 6.10 -0.13 -6.25
N TYR A 68 5.30 0.71 -5.58
CA TYR A 68 5.80 1.58 -4.52
C TYR A 68 6.34 0.81 -3.32
N ILE A 69 5.64 -0.23 -2.87
CA ILE A 69 6.08 -1.10 -1.76
C ILE A 69 7.40 -1.78 -2.13
N ASN A 70 7.58 -2.17 -3.40
CA ASN A 70 8.71 -2.99 -3.82
C ASN A 70 9.98 -2.22 -4.21
N ILE A 71 10.04 -0.89 -4.08
CA ILE A 71 11.27 -0.15 -4.36
C ILE A 71 12.36 -0.53 -3.34
N PRO A 72 13.65 -0.54 -3.72
CA PRO A 72 14.75 -0.94 -2.84
C PRO A 72 14.79 -0.16 -1.52
N GLU A 73 14.46 1.12 -1.53
CA GLU A 73 14.48 2.01 -0.36
C GLU A 73 13.45 1.58 0.69
N ASN A 74 12.27 1.11 0.25
CA ASN A 74 11.19 0.69 1.13
C ASN A 74 11.33 -0.77 1.60
N LYS A 75 12.29 -1.52 1.05
CA LYS A 75 12.60 -2.90 1.45
C LYS A 75 13.73 -3.01 2.47
N LYS A 76 14.40 -1.91 2.80
CA LYS A 76 15.59 -1.89 3.67
C LYS A 76 15.29 -1.83 5.17
N GLU A 77 14.03 -1.98 5.57
CA GLU A 77 13.62 -2.05 6.99
C GLU A 77 13.67 -3.48 7.53
#